data_AF-A0A5B9PAG8-F1
#
_entry.id   AF-A0A5B9PAG8-F1
#
_cell.length_a   1.000
_cell.length_b   1.000
_cell.length_c   1.000
_cell.angle_alpha   90.00
_cell.angle_beta   90.00
_cell.angle_gamma   90.00
#
_symmetry.space_group_name_H-M   'P 1'
#
loop_
_entity.id
_entity.type
_entity.pdbx_description
1 polymer ?
#
loop_
_entity_poly.entity_id
_entity_poly.type
_entity_poly.pdbx_seq_one_letter_code
_entity_poly.pdbx_strand_id
1 'polypeptide(L)'
;MKMEKARKKRFQRIESLDQKRLDASINELRQCYQTIEQRKQIRNSILLRLRESLTELENSASLELKNHTVEWADRMQSTLAQLDEHLESLDELRSQLLEKVRQQRVKVEGWTVLLEKIEAEEMASMQKEAMFEADDRVLGKLSANQRRTK
;
A
#
# COMPACT_ATOMS: atom_id res chain seq x y z
N MET A 1 -31.54 15.56 -6.58
CA MET A 1 -31.44 14.81 -5.30
C MET A 1 -31.37 13.28 -5.38
N LYS A 2 -32.41 12.52 -5.79
CA LYS A 2 -32.35 11.02 -5.71
C LYS A 2 -31.24 10.41 -6.59
N MET A 3 -31.04 10.95 -7.79
CA MET A 3 -29.99 10.53 -8.73
C MET A 3 -28.57 10.85 -8.23
N GLU A 4 -28.39 11.99 -7.55
CA GLU A 4 -27.10 12.39 -6.97
C GLU A 4 -26.70 11.50 -5.79
N LYS A 5 -27.65 11.22 -4.88
CA LYS A 5 -27.42 10.27 -3.78
C LYS A 5 -27.03 8.88 -4.28
N ALA A 6 -27.66 8.41 -5.36
CA ALA A 6 -27.32 7.13 -5.99
C ALA A 6 -25.91 7.15 -6.61
N ARG A 7 -25.51 8.27 -7.24
CA ARG A 7 -24.17 8.46 -7.82
C ARG A 7 -23.09 8.51 -6.74
N LYS A 8 -23.30 9.25 -5.65
CA LYS A 8 -22.39 9.29 -4.49
C LYS A 8 -22.18 7.90 -3.89
N LYS A 9 -23.26 7.16 -3.66
CA LYS A 9 -23.21 5.78 -3.15
C LYS A 9 -22.44 4.84 -4.08
N ARG A 10 -22.51 5.05 -5.39
CA ARG A 10 -21.73 4.28 -6.36
C ARG A 10 -20.23 4.57 -6.22
N PHE A 11 -19.84 5.85 -6.10
CA PHE A 11 -18.43 6.21 -5.93
C PHE A 11 -17.86 5.72 -4.60
N GLN A 12 -18.61 5.82 -3.50
CA GLN A 12 -18.20 5.25 -2.20
C GLN A 12 -17.94 3.74 -2.28
N ARG A 13 -18.75 3.00 -3.06
CA ARG A 13 -18.53 1.56 -3.29
C ARG A 13 -17.24 1.30 -4.08
N ILE A 14 -16.96 2.11 -5.09
CA ILE A 14 -15.75 1.97 -5.91
C ILE A 14 -14.51 2.28 -5.06
N GLU A 15 -14.53 3.39 -4.33
CA GLU A 15 -13.47 3.77 -3.39
C GLU A 15 -13.19 2.64 -2.39
N SER A 16 -14.23 2.09 -1.75
CA SER A 16 -14.07 0.98 -0.80
C SER A 16 -13.45 -0.27 -1.43
N LEU A 17 -13.80 -0.59 -2.68
CA LEU A 17 -13.20 -1.71 -3.40
C LEU A 17 -11.74 -1.45 -3.75
N ASP A 18 -11.40 -0.24 -4.19
CA ASP A 18 -10.02 0.13 -4.51
C ASP A 18 -9.16 0.27 -3.25
N GLN A 19 -9.73 0.70 -2.11
CA GLN A 19 -9.07 0.67 -0.80
C GLN A 19 -8.71 -0.76 -0.40
N LYS A 20 -9.65 -1.72 -0.53
CA LYS A 20 -9.36 -3.13 -0.25
C LYS A 20 -8.24 -3.69 -1.14
N ARG A 21 -8.18 -3.27 -2.40
CA ARG A 21 -7.10 -3.66 -3.33
C ARG A 21 -5.76 -3.05 -2.94
N LEU A 22 -5.77 -1.80 -2.48
CA LEU A 22 -4.59 -1.13 -1.92
C LEU A 22 -4.07 -1.87 -0.70
N ASP A 23 -4.95 -2.19 0.25
CA ASP A 23 -4.59 -2.93 1.47
C ASP A 23 -3.99 -4.31 1.14
N ALA A 24 -4.59 -5.02 0.18
CA ALA A 24 -4.08 -6.30 -0.30
C ALA A 24 -2.66 -6.16 -0.89
N SER A 25 -2.41 -5.14 -1.71
CA SER A 25 -1.10 -4.94 -2.35
C SER A 25 -0.03 -4.47 -1.36
N ILE A 26 -0.42 -3.70 -0.33
CA ILE A 26 0.45 -3.36 0.81
C ILE A 26 0.84 -4.63 1.58
N ASN A 27 -0.10 -5.56 1.76
CA ASN A 27 0.19 -6.84 2.42
C ASN A 27 1.12 -7.72 1.58
N GLU A 28 0.93 -7.79 0.26
CA GLU A 28 1.86 -8.48 -0.66
C GLU A 28 3.27 -7.90 -0.56
N LEU A 29 3.40 -6.56 -0.56
CA LEU A 29 4.68 -5.88 -0.41
C LEU A 29 5.34 -6.19 0.94
N ARG A 30 4.56 -6.21 2.03
CA ARG A 30 5.06 -6.58 3.36
C ARG A 30 5.60 -8.01 3.39
N GLN A 31 4.89 -8.96 2.77
CA GLN A 31 5.34 -10.34 2.65
C GLN A 31 6.64 -10.43 1.86
N CYS A 32 6.75 -9.68 0.75
CA CYS A 32 7.98 -9.61 -0.05
C CYS A 32 9.18 -9.14 0.80
N TYR A 33 9.03 -8.07 1.58
CA TYR A 33 10.06 -7.60 2.52
C TYR A 33 10.46 -8.67 3.54
N GLN A 34 9.49 -9.39 4.11
CA GLN A 34 9.76 -10.46 5.06
C GLN A 34 10.54 -11.61 4.41
N THR A 35 10.18 -12.00 3.19
CA THR A 35 10.90 -13.04 2.44
C THR A 35 12.33 -12.61 2.12
N ILE A 36 12.53 -11.37 1.66
CA ILE A 36 13.88 -10.83 1.42
C ILE A 36 14.74 -10.91 2.69
N GLU A 37 14.18 -10.47 3.82
CA GLU A 37 14.90 -10.49 5.09
C GLU A 37 15.27 -11.92 5.53
N GLN A 38 14.34 -12.87 5.42
CA GLN A 38 14.61 -14.28 5.71
C GLN A 38 15.71 -14.84 4.80
N ARG A 39 15.72 -14.51 3.50
CA ARG A 39 16.75 -14.96 2.56
C ARG A 39 18.12 -14.36 2.88
N LYS A 40 18.18 -13.08 3.28
CA LYS A 40 19.42 -12.43 3.77
C LYS A 40 19.96 -13.11 5.02
N GLN A 41 19.09 -13.49 5.96
CA GLN A 41 19.50 -14.23 7.16
C GLN A 41 20.09 -15.61 6.83
N ILE A 42 19.45 -16.35 5.92
CA ILE A 42 19.97 -17.65 5.44
C ILE A 42 21.34 -17.46 4.80
N ARG A 43 21.47 -16.48 3.90
CA ARG A 43 22.73 -16.15 3.23
C ARG A 43 23.85 -15.84 4.24
N ASN A 44 23.56 -15.00 5.23
CA ASN A 44 24.52 -14.64 6.28
C ASN A 44 24.93 -15.84 7.13
N SER A 45 23.99 -16.74 7.45
CA SER A 45 24.28 -17.98 8.17
C SER A 45 25.21 -18.90 7.39
N ILE A 46 24.99 -19.05 6.07
CA ILE A 46 25.88 -19.83 5.20
C ILE A 46 27.27 -19.19 5.13
N LEU A 47 27.36 -17.88 4.95
CA LEU A 47 28.63 -17.16 4.92
C LEU A 47 29.42 -17.31 6.23
N LEU A 48 28.73 -17.29 7.37
CA LEU A 48 29.35 -17.46 8.68
C LEU A 48 29.93 -18.87 8.83
N ARG A 49 29.15 -19.90 8.52
CA ARG A 49 29.63 -21.30 8.51
C ARG A 49 30.80 -21.50 7.57
N LEU A 50 30.74 -20.90 6.37
CA LEU A 50 31.82 -20.99 5.39
C LEU A 50 33.13 -20.42 5.95
N ARG A 51 33.07 -19.28 6.65
CA ARG A 51 34.23 -18.67 7.32
C ARG A 51 34.76 -19.55 8.45
N GLU A 52 33.88 -20.11 9.28
CA GLU A 52 34.28 -21.01 10.37
C GLU A 52 35.02 -22.23 9.83
N SER A 53 34.47 -22.92 8.83
CA SER A 53 35.10 -24.10 8.24
C SER A 53 36.41 -23.79 7.51
N LEU A 54 36.54 -22.62 6.87
CA LEU A 54 37.82 -22.18 6.27
C LEU A 54 38.88 -21.88 7.34
N THR A 55 38.47 -21.30 8.48
CA THR A 55 39.37 -21.07 9.61
C THR A 55 39.84 -22.39 10.23
N GLU A 56 38.96 -23.38 10.36
CA GLU A 56 39.32 -24.74 10.79
C GLU A 56 40.28 -25.42 9.81
N LEU A 57 40.11 -25.19 8.51
CA LEU A 57 40.98 -25.70 7.46
C LEU A 57 42.42 -25.17 7.56
N GLU A 58 42.56 -23.86 7.76
CA GLU A 58 43.87 -23.19 7.90
C GLU A 58 44.69 -23.79 9.05
N ASN A 59 44.01 -24.26 10.09
CA ASN A 59 44.62 -24.89 11.27
C ASN A 59 44.86 -26.40 11.12
N SER A 60 44.42 -27.04 10.02
CA SER A 60 44.51 -28.48 9.82
C SER A 60 45.73 -28.90 9.01
N ALA A 61 46.40 -29.97 9.46
CA ALA A 61 47.48 -30.65 8.72
C ALA A 61 46.96 -31.77 7.80
N SER A 62 45.68 -32.16 7.88
CA SER A 62 45.12 -33.28 7.12
C SER A 62 44.80 -32.89 5.68
N LEU A 63 45.39 -33.61 4.72
CA LEU A 63 45.12 -33.42 3.29
C LEU A 63 43.69 -33.85 2.90
N GLU A 64 43.18 -34.92 3.51
CA GLU A 64 41.80 -35.38 3.27
C GLU A 64 40.78 -34.36 3.76
N LEU A 65 41.01 -33.77 4.94
CA LEU A 65 40.17 -32.68 5.45
C LEU A 65 40.24 -31.47 4.51
N LYS A 66 41.43 -31.18 3.98
CA LYS A 66 41.62 -30.10 2.98
C LYS A 66 40.77 -30.28 1.74
N ASN A 67 40.81 -31.46 1.15
CA ASN A 67 40.02 -31.75 -0.05
C ASN A 67 38.51 -31.69 0.23
N HIS A 68 38.04 -32.27 1.33
CA HIS A 68 36.62 -32.24 1.68
C HIS A 68 36.09 -30.83 1.95
N THR A 69 36.83 -29.99 2.67
CA THR A 69 36.39 -28.61 2.93
C THR A 69 36.38 -27.76 1.67
N VAL A 70 37.29 -27.99 0.72
CA VAL A 70 37.26 -27.31 -0.59
C VAL A 70 36.01 -27.70 -1.38
N GLU A 71 35.73 -29.00 -1.51
CA GLU A 71 34.50 -29.46 -2.20
C GLU A 71 33.23 -28.92 -1.54
N TRP A 72 33.21 -28.86 -0.20
CA TRP A 72 32.10 -28.29 0.54
C TRP A 72 31.98 -26.77 0.33
N ALA A 73 33.11 -26.04 0.33
CA ALA A 73 33.14 -24.60 0.08
C ALA A 73 32.62 -24.25 -1.32
N ASP A 74 32.98 -25.03 -2.34
CA ASP A 74 32.47 -24.85 -3.71
C ASP A 74 30.95 -25.05 -3.78
N ARG A 75 30.41 -26.05 -3.08
CA ARG A 75 28.95 -26.25 -2.97
C ARG A 75 28.26 -25.09 -2.25
N MET A 76 28.88 -24.57 -1.19
CA MET A 76 28.34 -23.41 -0.47
C MET A 76 28.39 -22.14 -1.33
N GLN A 77 29.44 -21.92 -2.10
CA GLN A 77 29.53 -20.81 -3.06
C GLN A 77 28.45 -20.89 -4.13
N SER A 78 28.20 -22.09 -4.69
CA SER A 78 27.11 -22.30 -5.64
C SER A 78 25.74 -21.99 -5.01
N THR A 79 25.52 -22.42 -3.77
CA THR A 79 24.29 -22.12 -3.02
C THR A 79 24.14 -20.61 -2.75
N LEU A 80 25.23 -19.91 -2.44
CA LEU A 80 25.24 -18.47 -2.22
C LEU A 80 24.92 -17.71 -3.52
N ALA A 81 25.47 -18.14 -4.65
CA ALA A 81 25.16 -17.56 -5.95
C ALA A 81 23.66 -17.69 -6.29
N GLN A 82 23.09 -18.89 -6.08
CA GLN A 82 21.63 -19.10 -6.25
C GLN A 82 20.80 -18.22 -5.31
N LEU A 83 21.22 -18.05 -4.06
CA LEU A 83 20.54 -17.16 -3.12
C LEU A 83 20.63 -15.70 -3.54
N ASP A 84 21.76 -15.28 -4.11
CA ASP A 84 21.95 -13.92 -4.62
C ASP A 84 21.05 -13.64 -5.84
N GLU A 85 20.97 -14.57 -6.79
CA GLU A 85 20.01 -14.49 -7.90
C GLU A 85 18.55 -14.42 -7.41
N HIS A 86 18.21 -15.22 -6.40
CA HIS A 86 16.87 -15.20 -5.80
C HIS A 86 16.59 -13.86 -5.09
N LEU A 87 17.57 -13.29 -4.41
CA LEU A 87 17.45 -11.98 -3.76
C LEU A 87 17.27 -10.86 -4.79
N GLU A 88 17.98 -10.91 -5.92
CA GLU A 88 17.79 -9.97 -7.02
C GLU A 88 16.38 -10.06 -7.60
N SER A 89 15.88 -11.27 -7.86
CA SER A 89 14.50 -11.47 -8.33
C SER A 89 13.45 -10.95 -7.33
N LEU A 90 13.67 -11.16 -6.04
CA LEU A 90 12.80 -10.60 -4.99
C LEU A 90 12.86 -9.08 -4.92
N ASP A 91 14.03 -8.48 -5.13
CA ASP A 91 14.22 -7.04 -5.16
C ASP A 91 13.54 -6.40 -6.40
N GLU A 92 13.53 -7.09 -7.53
CA GLU A 92 12.74 -6.71 -8.70
C GLU A 92 11.23 -6.79 -8.39
N LEU A 93 10.77 -7.91 -7.82
CA LEU A 93 9.38 -8.07 -7.40
C LEU A 93 8.95 -6.97 -6.41
N ARG A 94 9.80 -6.63 -5.43
CA ARG A 94 9.58 -5.52 -4.50
C ARG A 94 9.34 -4.21 -5.23
N SER A 95 10.15 -3.92 -6.25
CA SER A 95 10.05 -2.70 -7.05
C SER A 95 8.74 -2.64 -7.83
N GLN A 96 8.32 -3.76 -8.43
CA GLN A 96 7.03 -3.88 -9.11
C GLN A 96 5.85 -3.71 -8.14
N LEU A 97 5.92 -4.30 -6.94
CA LEU A 97 4.89 -4.17 -5.90
C LEU A 97 4.80 -2.74 -5.35
N LEU A 98 5.93 -2.05 -5.18
CA LEU A 98 5.97 -0.64 -4.77
C LEU A 98 5.24 0.25 -5.80
N GLU A 99 5.50 0.04 -7.09
CA GLU A 99 4.81 0.80 -8.14
C GLU A 99 3.31 0.46 -8.19
N LYS A 100 2.94 -0.81 -8.03
CA LYS A 100 1.53 -1.24 -7.93
C LYS A 100 0.81 -0.54 -6.77
N VAL A 101 1.42 -0.51 -5.58
CA VAL A 101 0.89 0.19 -4.40
C VAL A 101 0.77 1.69 -4.68
N ARG A 102 1.78 2.31 -5.28
CA ARG A 102 1.76 3.73 -5.64
C ARG A 102 0.59 4.06 -6.56
N GLN A 103 0.38 3.28 -7.61
CA GLN A 103 -0.70 3.48 -8.57
C GLN A 103 -2.09 3.29 -7.94
N GLN A 104 -2.25 2.29 -7.06
CA GLN A 104 -3.52 2.07 -6.36
C GLN A 104 -3.80 3.18 -5.35
N ARG A 105 -2.77 3.66 -4.65
CA ARG A 105 -2.89 4.78 -3.72
C ARG A 105 -3.41 6.04 -4.42
N VAL A 106 -2.83 6.38 -5.57
CA VAL A 106 -3.29 7.52 -6.39
C VAL A 106 -4.76 7.38 -6.79
N LYS A 107 -5.22 6.16 -7.13
CA LYS A 107 -6.63 5.91 -7.47
C LYS A 107 -7.55 6.15 -6.28
N VAL A 108 -7.20 5.60 -5.11
CA VAL A 108 -7.96 5.80 -3.87
C VAL A 108 -8.03 7.28 -3.51
N GLU A 109 -6.89 7.97 -3.48
CA GLU A 109 -6.84 9.41 -3.20
C GLU A 109 -7.71 10.21 -4.18
N GLY A 110 -7.70 9.83 -5.47
CA GLY A 110 -8.58 10.43 -6.48
C GLY A 110 -10.08 10.24 -6.19
N TRP A 111 -10.48 9.07 -5.68
CA TRP A 111 -11.86 8.83 -5.27
C TRP A 111 -12.24 9.63 -4.02
N THR A 112 -11.35 9.70 -3.03
CA THR A 112 -11.58 10.47 -1.80
C THR A 112 -11.80 11.94 -2.11
N VAL A 113 -10.92 12.55 -2.91
CA VAL A 113 -11.07 13.95 -3.34
C VAL A 113 -12.37 14.18 -4.12
N LEU A 114 -12.79 13.22 -4.96
CA LEU A 114 -14.05 13.33 -5.69
C LEU A 114 -15.26 13.32 -4.73
N LEU A 115 -15.23 12.46 -3.71
CA LEU A 115 -16.31 12.34 -2.73
C LEU A 115 -16.40 13.58 -1.82
N GLU A 116 -15.26 14.14 -1.41
CA GLU A 116 -15.19 15.40 -0.67
C GLU A 116 -15.80 16.56 -1.47
N LYS A 117 -15.53 16.63 -2.78
CA LYS A 117 -16.15 17.64 -3.66
C LYS A 117 -17.66 17.49 -3.74
N ILE A 118 -18.15 16.25 -3.89
CA ILE A 118 -19.59 15.98 -3.90
C ILE A 118 -20.23 16.40 -2.57
N GLU A 119 -19.56 16.15 -1.44
CA GLU A 119 -20.04 16.57 -0.12
C GLU A 119 -20.09 18.09 0.04
N ALA A 120 -19.06 18.80 -0.43
CA ALA A 120 -19.04 20.25 -0.40
C ALA A 120 -20.17 20.85 -1.26
N GLU A 121 -20.42 20.28 -2.45
CA GLU A 121 -21.53 20.69 -3.33
C GLU A 121 -22.90 20.44 -2.69
N GLU A 122 -23.09 19.28 -2.05
CA GLU A 122 -24.32 18.94 -1.31
C GLU A 122 -24.57 19.95 -0.17
N MET A 123 -23.54 20.27 0.62
CA MET A 123 -23.63 21.25 1.71
C MET A 123 -23.95 22.66 1.20
N ALA A 124 -23.31 23.10 0.12
CA ALA A 124 -23.58 24.39 -0.50
C ALA A 124 -25.01 24.49 -1.05
N SER A 125 -25.53 23.41 -1.66
CA SER A 125 -26.91 23.36 -2.13
C SER A 125 -27.91 23.45 -0.98
N MET A 126 -27.70 22.70 0.10
CA MET A 126 -28.57 22.77 1.29
C MET A 126 -28.55 24.15 1.95
N GLN A 127 -27.38 24.79 2.03
CA GLN A 127 -27.27 26.15 2.57
C GLN A 127 -28.05 27.15 1.71
N LYS A 128 -27.96 27.02 0.37
CA LYS A 128 -28.70 27.88 -0.56
C LYS A 128 -30.22 27.69 -0.43
N GLU A 129 -30.70 26.45 -0.36
CA GLU A 129 -32.12 26.13 -0.13
C GLU A 129 -32.61 26.70 1.21
N ALA A 130 -31.84 26.52 2.29
CA ALA A 130 -32.19 27.06 3.61
C ALA A 130 -32.25 28.59 3.63
N MET A 131 -31.38 29.27 2.88
CA MET A 131 -31.42 30.73 2.72
C MET A 131 -32.70 31.17 1.99
N PHE A 132 -33.05 30.55 0.87
CA PHE A 132 -34.30 30.86 0.16
C PHE A 132 -35.53 30.65 1.04
N GLU A 133 -35.60 29.53 1.78
CA GLU A 133 -36.71 29.30 2.71
C GLU A 133 -36.76 30.32 3.86
N ALA A 134 -35.61 30.83 4.30
CA ALA A 134 -35.57 31.89 5.31
C ALA A 134 -36.10 33.21 4.75
N ASP A 135 -35.68 33.58 3.53
CA ASP A 135 -36.13 34.79 2.83
C ASP A 135 -37.64 34.74 2.55
N ASP A 136 -38.16 33.62 2.06
CA ASP A 136 -39.61 33.42 1.83
C ASP A 136 -40.41 33.57 3.13
N ARG A 137 -39.89 33.04 4.25
CA ARG A 137 -40.52 33.19 5.57
C ARG A 137 -40.54 34.65 6.01
N VAL A 138 -39.47 35.41 5.76
CA VAL A 138 -39.42 36.84 6.09
C VAL A 138 -40.41 37.62 5.24
N LEU A 139 -40.43 37.41 3.92
CA LEU A 139 -41.36 38.05 2.99
C LEU A 139 -42.82 37.75 3.34
N GLY A 140 -43.14 36.50 3.70
CA GLY A 140 -44.46 36.10 4.16
C GLY A 140 -44.92 36.85 5.41
N LYS A 141 -44.04 37.02 6.41
CA LYS A 141 -44.33 37.80 7.63
C LYS A 141 -44.54 39.28 7.35
N LEU A 142 -43.72 39.88 6.47
CA LEU A 142 -43.85 41.28 6.09
C LEU A 142 -45.16 41.54 5.35
N SER A 143 -45.54 40.66 4.41
CA SER A 143 -46.82 40.72 3.70
C SER A 143 -48.02 40.58 4.63
N ALA A 144 -47.94 39.65 5.60
CA ALA A 144 -48.98 39.48 6.62
C ALA A 144 -49.13 40.72 7.51
N ASN A 145 -48.03 41.37 7.91
CA ASN A 145 -48.09 42.60 8.69
C ASN A 145 -48.68 43.77 7.90
N GLN A 146 -48.32 43.93 6.62
CA GLN A 146 -48.91 44.98 5.77
C GLN A 146 -50.42 44.85 5.61
N ARG A 147 -50.97 43.63 5.60
CA ARG A 147 -52.43 43.41 5.56
C ARG A 147 -53.13 43.72 6.88
N ARG A 148 -52.42 43.72 8.01
CA ARG A 148 -52.99 44.03 9.33
C ARG A 148 -52.97 45.52 9.65
N THR A 149 -52.11 46.28 8.98
CA THR A 149 -51.94 47.73 9.17
C THR A 149 -52.70 48.56 8.13
N LYS A 150 -53.49 47.94 7.26
CA LYS A 150 -54.46 48.58 6.35
C LYS A 150 -55.87 48.29 6.85
#